data_AF-A0A9D9EAU8-F1
#
_entry.id   AF-A0A9D9EAU8-F1
#
_cell.length_a   1.000
_cell.length_b   1.000
_cell.length_c   1.000
_cell.angle_alpha   90.00
_cell.angle_beta   90.00
_cell.angle_gamma   90.00
#
_symmetry.space_group_name_H-M   'P 1'
#
loop_
_entity.id
_entity.type
_entity.pdbx_description
1 polymer ?
#
loop_
_entity_poly.entity_id
_entity_poly.type
_entity_poly.pdbx_seq_one_letter_code
_entity_poly.pdbx_strand_id
1 'polypeptide(L)'
;MNIRELEILLFDAFSASLKRLCADDYLLFSTQKKKGPITHRIAMYLEQELANPAMLCDTQFQIRSEKECFTPDIVVHNRMGEEYMALFWQDGYLSAHERENARDFHKEKRCFTLAFSLLPDKDYFLIYRFAENYTDYLHISRDDFSETVLKRCGVDEDIFDDQLRFKLVRRRGKKASAAEDAPLSE
;
A
#
# COMPACT_ATOMS: atom_id res chain seq x y z
N MET A 1 10.23 -24.82 3.13
CA MET A 1 10.54 -23.59 2.38
C MET A 1 10.80 -22.50 3.39
N ASN A 2 11.87 -21.73 3.24
CA ASN A 2 12.14 -20.59 4.12
C ASN A 2 11.10 -19.49 3.85
N ILE A 3 10.65 -18.76 4.89
CA ILE A 3 9.71 -17.64 4.75
C ILE A 3 10.20 -16.64 3.70
N ARG A 4 11.51 -16.35 3.70
CA ARG A 4 12.11 -15.41 2.75
C ARG A 4 12.07 -15.91 1.30
N GLU A 5 12.25 -17.21 1.09
CA GLU A 5 12.15 -17.82 -0.25
C GLU A 5 10.71 -17.76 -0.75
N LEU A 6 9.75 -18.01 0.14
CA LEU A 6 8.33 -17.89 -0.18
C LEU A 6 7.95 -16.45 -0.54
N GLU A 7 8.40 -15.46 0.23
CA GLU A 7 8.14 -14.05 -0.09
C GLU A 7 8.69 -13.64 -1.46
N ILE A 8 9.90 -14.10 -1.80
CA ILE A 8 10.50 -13.84 -3.13
C ILE A 8 9.63 -14.46 -4.21
N LEU A 9 9.26 -15.73 -4.06
CA LEU A 9 8.40 -16.43 -5.02
C LEU A 9 7.05 -15.75 -5.20
N LEU A 10 6.41 -15.32 -4.11
CA LEU A 10 5.12 -14.62 -4.13
C LEU A 10 5.25 -13.25 -4.82
N PHE A 11 6.34 -12.54 -4.56
CA PHE A 11 6.59 -11.24 -5.17
C PHE A 11 6.90 -11.36 -6.67
N ASP A 12 7.72 -12.33 -7.07
CA ASP A 12 8.03 -12.61 -8.47
C ASP A 12 6.76 -12.99 -9.26
N ALA A 13 5.91 -13.85 -8.68
CA ALA A 13 4.62 -14.22 -9.27
C ALA A 13 3.69 -13.00 -9.40
N PHE A 14 3.69 -12.10 -8.42
CA PHE A 14 2.94 -10.84 -8.48
C PHE A 14 3.45 -9.91 -9.58
N SER A 15 4.77 -9.71 -9.67
CA SER A 15 5.40 -8.87 -10.70
C SER A 15 5.11 -9.41 -12.11
N ALA A 16 5.23 -10.73 -12.29
CA ALA A 16 4.87 -11.41 -13.54
C ALA A 16 3.37 -11.26 -13.87
N SER A 17 2.49 -11.32 -12.87
CA SER A 17 1.04 -11.13 -13.05
C SER A 17 0.69 -9.72 -13.50
N LEU A 18 1.34 -8.69 -12.93
CA LEU A 18 1.20 -7.30 -13.40
C LEU A 18 1.69 -7.15 -14.84
N LYS A 19 2.81 -7.78 -15.18
CA LYS A 19 3.35 -7.77 -16.53
C LYS A 19 2.38 -8.37 -17.54
N ARG A 20 1.78 -9.52 -17.23
CA ARG A 20 0.78 -10.15 -18.10
C ARG A 20 -0.50 -9.33 -18.20
N LEU A 21 -0.96 -8.73 -17.11
CA LEU A 21 -2.10 -7.80 -17.15
C LEU A 21 -1.84 -6.64 -18.13
N CYS A 22 -0.63 -6.09 -18.14
CA CYS A 22 -0.26 -5.01 -19.06
C CYS A 22 -0.14 -5.47 -20.51
N ALA A 23 0.38 -6.68 -20.75
CA ALA A 23 0.58 -7.20 -22.09
C ALA A 23 -0.75 -7.66 -22.73
N ASP A 24 -1.54 -8.43 -21.99
CA ASP A 24 -2.67 -9.19 -22.53
C ASP A 24 -4.03 -8.51 -22.30
N ASP A 25 -4.17 -7.73 -21.22
CA ASP A 25 -5.45 -7.15 -20.78
C ASP A 25 -5.39 -5.61 -20.66
N TYR A 26 -4.53 -4.93 -21.41
CA TYR A 26 -4.35 -3.47 -21.32
C TYR A 26 -5.64 -2.65 -21.49
N LEU A 27 -6.63 -3.21 -22.21
CA LEU A 27 -7.93 -2.55 -22.40
C LEU A 27 -8.68 -2.35 -21.07
N LEU A 28 -8.44 -3.19 -20.06
CA LEU A 28 -9.10 -3.09 -18.77
C LEU A 28 -8.80 -1.78 -18.04
N PHE A 29 -7.61 -1.19 -18.23
CA PHE A 29 -7.22 0.08 -17.61
C PHE A 29 -8.11 1.25 -18.04
N SER A 30 -8.75 1.16 -19.22
CA SER A 30 -9.63 2.18 -19.80
C SER A 30 -11.11 2.05 -19.39
N THR A 31 -11.49 0.96 -18.72
CA THR A 31 -12.90 0.69 -18.40
C THR A 31 -13.38 1.42 -17.13
N GLN A 32 -14.63 1.89 -17.11
CA GLN A 32 -15.19 2.65 -15.97
C GLN A 32 -15.30 1.84 -14.67
N LYS A 33 -15.43 0.51 -14.75
CA LYS A 33 -15.54 -0.38 -13.58
C LYS A 33 -14.43 -1.43 -13.59
N LYS A 34 -13.19 -0.96 -13.70
CA LYS A 34 -12.01 -1.82 -13.85
C LYS A 34 -11.62 -2.63 -12.62
N LYS A 35 -12.09 -2.25 -11.41
CA LYS A 35 -11.71 -2.89 -10.14
C LYS A 35 -11.93 -4.41 -10.16
N GLY A 36 -13.17 -4.87 -10.36
CA GLY A 36 -13.48 -6.31 -10.41
C GLY A 36 -12.70 -7.07 -11.48
N PRO A 37 -12.76 -6.67 -12.76
CA PRO A 37 -12.04 -7.34 -13.85
C PRO A 37 -10.53 -7.41 -13.64
N ILE A 38 -9.88 -6.32 -13.22
CA ILE A 38 -8.44 -6.29 -12.95
C ILE A 38 -8.09 -7.21 -11.77
N THR A 39 -8.83 -7.13 -10.66
CA THR A 39 -8.63 -8.02 -9.51
C THR A 39 -8.70 -9.49 -9.93
N HIS A 40 -9.73 -9.85 -10.69
CA HIS A 40 -9.91 -11.23 -11.18
C HIS A 40 -8.78 -11.66 -12.12
N ARG A 41 -8.34 -10.80 -13.04
CA ARG A 41 -7.23 -11.12 -13.96
C ARG A 41 -5.92 -11.31 -13.22
N ILE A 42 -5.59 -10.44 -12.27
CA ILE A 42 -4.38 -10.57 -11.45
C ILE A 42 -4.43 -11.88 -10.65
N ALA A 43 -5.57 -12.21 -10.02
CA ALA A 43 -5.71 -13.45 -9.27
C ALA A 43 -5.52 -14.70 -10.14
N MET A 44 -6.10 -14.69 -11.34
CA MET A 44 -5.93 -15.77 -12.33
C MET A 44 -4.47 -15.90 -12.79
N TYR A 45 -3.78 -14.79 -13.06
CA TYR A 45 -2.36 -14.85 -13.42
C TYR A 45 -1.50 -15.31 -12.26
N LEU A 46 -1.76 -14.83 -11.04
CA LEU A 46 -1.06 -15.29 -9.83
C LEU A 46 -1.18 -16.80 -9.66
N GLU A 47 -2.38 -17.35 -9.78
CA GLU A 47 -2.60 -18.79 -9.66
C GLU A 47 -1.80 -19.58 -10.72
N GLN A 48 -1.72 -19.06 -11.95
CA GLN A 48 -0.92 -19.66 -13.03
C GLN A 48 0.59 -19.57 -12.78
N GLU A 49 1.09 -18.41 -12.35
CA GLU A 49 2.52 -18.19 -12.09
C GLU A 49 3.01 -18.97 -10.87
N LEU A 50 2.18 -19.11 -9.83
CA LEU A 50 2.51 -19.92 -8.65
C LEU A 50 2.54 -21.42 -8.96
N ALA A 51 1.69 -21.87 -9.89
CA ALA A 51 1.59 -23.26 -10.37
C ALA A 51 1.57 -24.32 -9.24
N ASN A 52 1.05 -23.95 -8.06
CA ASN A 52 1.08 -24.78 -6.86
C ASN A 52 -0.35 -25.13 -6.44
N PRO A 53 -0.80 -26.40 -6.61
CA PRO A 53 -2.15 -26.82 -6.27
C PRO A 53 -2.53 -26.69 -4.79
N ALA A 54 -1.55 -26.50 -3.90
CA ALA A 54 -1.79 -26.27 -2.47
C ALA A 54 -2.15 -24.81 -2.15
N MET A 55 -1.87 -23.88 -3.07
CA MET A 55 -2.17 -22.46 -2.94
C MET A 55 -3.40 -22.12 -3.78
N LEU A 56 -4.30 -21.37 -3.19
CA LEU A 56 -5.53 -20.87 -3.78
C LEU A 56 -5.45 -19.34 -3.85
N CYS A 57 -5.96 -18.75 -4.92
CA CYS A 57 -6.03 -17.30 -5.10
C CYS A 57 -7.49 -16.87 -5.13
N ASP A 58 -7.99 -16.38 -4.00
CA ASP A 58 -9.38 -15.93 -3.88
C ASP A 58 -9.48 -14.40 -3.93
N THR A 59 -10.54 -13.89 -4.56
CA THR A 59 -10.82 -12.45 -4.67
C THR A 59 -11.92 -12.03 -3.70
N GLN A 60 -11.85 -10.81 -3.17
CA GLN A 60 -12.86 -10.26 -2.25
C GLN A 60 -13.13 -11.15 -1.03
N PHE A 61 -12.11 -11.87 -0.57
CA PHE A 61 -12.22 -12.79 0.55
C PHE A 61 -12.31 -12.00 1.86
N GLN A 62 -13.47 -12.09 2.53
CA GLN A 62 -13.67 -11.41 3.82
C GLN A 62 -12.99 -12.20 4.94
N ILE A 63 -11.99 -11.57 5.55
CA ILE A 63 -11.25 -12.14 6.66
C ILE A 63 -11.70 -11.44 7.93
N ARG A 64 -12.45 -12.18 8.75
CA ARG A 64 -12.87 -11.71 10.06
C ARG A 64 -11.73 -11.86 11.06
N SER A 65 -11.42 -10.76 11.70
CA SER A 65 -10.52 -10.58 12.82
C SER A 65 -11.34 -10.47 14.10
N GLU A 66 -10.70 -10.63 15.27
CA GLU A 66 -11.37 -10.38 16.56
C GLU A 66 -11.82 -8.92 16.70
N LYS A 67 -11.17 -8.00 15.97
CA LYS A 67 -11.37 -6.55 16.10
C LYS A 67 -12.00 -5.94 14.86
N GLU A 68 -11.70 -6.45 13.67
CA GLU A 68 -12.14 -5.85 12.41
C GLU A 68 -12.53 -6.88 11.34
N CYS A 69 -13.06 -6.41 10.22
CA CYS A 69 -13.29 -7.23 9.04
C CYS A 69 -12.45 -6.68 7.90
N PHE A 70 -11.45 -7.44 7.48
CA PHE A 70 -10.58 -7.08 6.39
C PHE A 70 -11.12 -7.67 5.09
N THR A 71 -10.99 -6.93 3.99
CA THR A 71 -11.32 -7.43 2.66
C THR A 71 -10.20 -7.09 1.70
N PRO A 72 -9.11 -7.88 1.68
CA PRO A 72 -8.11 -7.76 0.64
C PRO A 72 -8.74 -7.98 -0.73
N ASP A 73 -8.18 -7.35 -1.75
CA ASP A 73 -8.65 -7.54 -3.11
C ASP A 73 -8.39 -8.96 -3.59
N ILE A 74 -7.21 -9.49 -3.27
CA ILE A 74 -6.77 -10.85 -3.58
C ILE A 74 -6.06 -11.42 -2.36
N VAL A 75 -6.32 -12.68 -2.04
CA VAL A 75 -5.63 -13.43 -0.98
C VAL A 75 -5.09 -14.73 -1.57
N VAL A 76 -3.82 -15.01 -1.32
CA VAL A 76 -3.22 -16.32 -1.57
C VAL A 76 -3.19 -17.09 -0.25
N HIS A 77 -3.83 -18.25 -0.21
CA HIS A 77 -3.94 -19.06 1.02
C HIS A 77 -3.97 -20.55 0.70
N ASN A 78 -4.00 -21.40 1.73
CA ASN A 78 -4.27 -22.83 1.56
C ASN A 78 -5.70 -23.21 2.00
N ARG A 79 -6.07 -24.48 1.77
CA ARG A 79 -7.38 -25.04 2.21
C ARG A 79 -7.56 -25.11 3.72
N MET A 80 -6.49 -24.96 4.50
CA MET A 80 -6.54 -24.90 5.96
C MET A 80 -6.82 -23.49 6.49
N GLY A 81 -6.88 -22.49 5.60
CA GLY A 81 -7.12 -21.09 5.97
C GLY A 81 -5.85 -20.32 6.36
N GLU A 82 -4.66 -20.85 6.09
CA GLU A 82 -3.40 -20.13 6.29
C GLU A 82 -3.19 -19.15 5.14
N GLU A 83 -3.12 -17.85 5.44
CA GLU A 83 -2.87 -16.81 4.45
C GLU A 83 -1.37 -16.64 4.19
N TYR A 84 -0.94 -16.78 2.93
CA TYR A 84 0.45 -16.57 2.50
C TYR A 84 0.69 -15.16 2.01
N MET A 85 -0.26 -14.60 1.26
CA MET A 85 -0.17 -13.28 0.67
C MET A 85 -1.51 -12.57 0.67
N ALA A 86 -1.49 -11.26 0.84
CA ALA A 86 -2.64 -10.40 0.58
C ALA A 86 -2.26 -9.19 -0.28
N LEU A 87 -3.15 -8.89 -1.22
CA LEU A 87 -3.02 -7.76 -2.12
C LEU A 87 -4.18 -6.79 -1.91
N PHE A 88 -3.82 -5.53 -1.77
CA PHE A 88 -4.73 -4.39 -1.81
C PHE A 88 -4.34 -3.51 -2.99
N TRP A 89 -5.30 -2.89 -3.66
CA TRP A 89 -4.95 -1.95 -4.70
C TRP A 89 -5.92 -0.81 -4.86
N GLN A 90 -5.50 0.26 -5.51
CA GLN A 90 -6.40 1.34 -5.89
C GLN A 90 -6.13 1.86 -7.30
N ASP A 91 -7.19 2.37 -7.93
CA ASP A 91 -7.09 3.17 -9.14
C ASP A 91 -6.82 4.62 -8.74
N GLY A 92 -5.53 4.95 -8.61
CA GLY A 92 -5.07 6.12 -7.87
C GLY A 92 -4.19 5.75 -6.69
N TYR A 93 -3.71 6.76 -5.97
CA TYR A 93 -2.94 6.56 -4.75
C TYR A 93 -3.81 5.99 -3.63
N LEU A 94 -3.24 5.07 -2.83
CA LEU A 94 -3.88 4.66 -1.59
C LEU A 94 -3.98 5.84 -0.61
N SER A 95 -5.17 6.04 -0.07
CA SER A 95 -5.42 6.93 1.06
C SER A 95 -4.73 6.43 2.33
N ALA A 96 -4.53 7.32 3.31
CA ALA A 96 -3.97 6.94 4.61
C ALA A 96 -4.74 5.80 5.29
N HIS A 97 -6.07 5.81 5.17
CA HIS A 97 -6.93 4.77 5.75
C HIS A 97 -6.71 3.41 5.08
N GLU A 98 -6.56 3.37 3.75
CA GLU A 98 -6.30 2.12 3.03
C GLU A 98 -4.92 1.56 3.32
N ARG A 99 -3.90 2.44 3.45
CA ARG A 99 -2.56 2.03 3.87
C ARG A 99 -2.58 1.47 5.29
N GLU A 100 -3.30 2.11 6.20
CA GLU A 100 -3.41 1.63 7.58
C GLU A 100 -4.16 0.30 7.66
N ASN A 101 -5.26 0.15 6.92
CA ASN A 101 -6.01 -1.10 6.83
C ASN A 101 -5.12 -2.28 6.35
N ALA A 102 -4.31 -2.06 5.31
CA ALA A 102 -3.36 -3.07 4.83
C ALA A 102 -2.25 -3.36 5.87
N ARG A 103 -1.79 -2.34 6.60
CA ARG A 103 -0.79 -2.47 7.67
C ARG A 103 -1.32 -3.27 8.85
N ASP A 104 -2.55 -3.00 9.27
CA ASP A 104 -3.20 -3.72 10.38
C ASP A 104 -3.48 -5.16 10.01
N PHE A 105 -3.92 -5.41 8.78
CA PHE A 105 -4.02 -6.76 8.23
C PHE A 105 -2.68 -7.50 8.28
N HIS A 106 -1.58 -6.86 7.85
CA HIS A 106 -0.24 -7.45 7.91
C HIS A 106 0.17 -7.79 9.35
N LYS A 107 -0.04 -6.89 10.31
CA LYS A 107 0.30 -7.12 11.73
C LYS A 107 -0.48 -8.28 12.33
N GLU A 108 -1.78 -8.37 12.01
CA GLU A 108 -2.65 -9.40 12.58
C GLU A 108 -2.39 -10.77 11.96
N LYS A 109 -2.29 -10.85 10.63
CA LYS A 109 -2.16 -12.11 9.90
C LYS A 109 -0.72 -12.58 9.70
N ARG A 110 0.25 -11.66 9.81
CA ARG A 110 1.68 -11.94 9.63
C ARG A 110 2.00 -12.62 8.30
N CYS A 111 1.19 -12.38 7.28
CA CYS A 111 1.41 -12.86 5.92
C CYS A 111 2.11 -11.80 5.07
N PHE A 112 2.55 -12.17 3.88
CA PHE A 112 3.17 -11.24 2.94
C PHE A 112 2.14 -10.27 2.37
N THR A 113 2.16 -9.01 2.80
CA THR A 113 1.14 -8.03 2.41
C THR A 113 1.73 -6.98 1.50
N LEU A 114 1.13 -6.81 0.32
CA LEU A 114 1.42 -5.71 -0.59
C LEU A 114 0.16 -4.88 -0.80
N ALA A 115 0.37 -3.59 -1.02
CA ALA A 115 -0.61 -2.78 -1.72
C ALA A 115 -0.02 -2.17 -2.98
N PHE A 116 -0.84 -1.83 -3.97
CA PHE A 116 -0.35 -1.14 -5.15
C PHE A 116 -1.33 -0.12 -5.73
N SER A 117 -0.79 0.94 -6.31
CA SER A 117 -1.55 1.98 -7.00
C SER A 117 -1.39 1.85 -8.50
N LEU A 118 -2.50 1.76 -9.22
CA LEU A 118 -2.53 1.89 -10.66
C LEU A 118 -2.73 3.36 -11.00
N LEU A 119 -1.68 4.01 -11.50
CA LEU A 119 -1.69 5.44 -11.85
C LEU A 119 -1.68 5.58 -13.38
N PRO A 120 -2.80 5.89 -14.06
CA PRO A 120 -2.87 5.88 -15.52
C PRO A 120 -1.81 6.77 -16.18
N ASP A 121 -1.57 7.95 -15.60
CA ASP A 121 -0.66 8.98 -16.13
C ASP A 121 0.81 8.76 -15.75
N LYS A 122 1.14 7.65 -15.07
CA LYS A 122 2.51 7.31 -14.69
C LYS A 122 2.99 6.09 -15.46
N ASP A 123 4.28 6.09 -15.75
CA ASP A 123 5.05 5.02 -16.36
C ASP A 123 5.45 3.92 -15.37
N TYR A 124 4.89 3.92 -14.16
CA TYR A 124 5.19 2.94 -13.12
C TYR A 124 3.94 2.52 -12.33
N PHE A 125 4.03 1.37 -11.67
CA PHE A 125 3.17 0.96 -10.57
C PHE A 125 3.85 1.32 -9.25
N LEU A 126 3.10 1.96 -8.35
CA LEU A 126 3.59 2.25 -7.00
C LEU A 126 3.20 1.09 -6.09
N ILE A 127 4.17 0.41 -5.51
CA ILE A 127 3.97 -0.73 -4.62
C ILE A 127 4.32 -0.31 -3.20
N TYR A 128 3.50 -0.72 -2.24
CA TYR A 128 3.70 -0.58 -0.81
C TYR A 128 3.91 -1.99 -0.27
N ARG A 129 5.13 -2.31 0.14
CA ARG A 129 5.43 -3.56 0.82
C ARG A 129 5.42 -3.31 2.32
N PHE A 130 4.51 -3.97 3.01
CA PHE A 130 4.38 -3.84 4.46
C PHE A 130 5.30 -4.84 5.15
N ALA A 131 6.07 -4.34 6.12
CA ALA A 131 6.86 -5.13 7.05
C ALA A 131 6.46 -4.75 8.48
N GLU A 132 6.97 -5.50 9.47
CA GLU A 132 6.61 -5.32 10.88
C GLU A 132 6.85 -3.87 11.38
N ASN A 133 7.97 -3.26 10.97
CA ASN A 133 8.43 -1.97 11.51
C ASN A 133 8.56 -0.85 10.45
N TYR A 134 8.32 -1.15 9.18
CA TYR A 134 8.45 -0.18 8.10
C TYR A 134 7.56 -0.52 6.92
N THR A 135 7.41 0.44 6.01
CA THR A 135 6.79 0.24 4.70
C THR A 135 7.80 0.63 3.63
N ASP A 136 8.05 -0.29 2.71
CA ASP A 136 8.88 -0.03 1.53
C ASP A 136 7.99 0.45 0.38
N TYR A 137 8.39 1.57 -0.21
CA TYR A 137 7.78 2.14 -1.39
C TYR A 137 8.63 1.77 -2.60
N LEU A 138 8.07 0.98 -3.51
CA LEU A 138 8.74 0.51 -4.71
C LEU A 138 8.05 1.05 -5.96
N HIS A 139 8.84 1.31 -6.99
CA HIS A 139 8.36 1.51 -8.35
C HIS A 139 8.63 0.26 -9.16
N ILE A 140 7.59 -0.22 -9.86
CA ILE A 140 7.73 -1.18 -10.95
C ILE A 140 7.46 -0.43 -12.24
N SER A 141 8.49 -0.25 -13.07
CA SER A 141 8.37 0.40 -14.38
C SER A 141 7.42 -0.39 -15.30
N ARG A 142 6.59 0.31 -16.07
CA ARG A 142 5.68 -0.33 -17.05
C ARG A 142 6.40 -0.80 -18.30
N ASP A 143 7.55 -0.22 -18.61
CA ASP A 143 8.26 -0.48 -19.85
C ASP A 143 9.08 -1.78 -19.76
N ASP A 144 9.87 -1.92 -18.70
CA ASP A 144 10.80 -3.02 -18.51
C ASP A 144 10.49 -3.89 -17.27
N PHE A 145 9.50 -3.50 -16.46
CA PHE A 145 9.18 -4.14 -15.17
C PHE A 145 10.37 -4.18 -14.21
N SER A 146 11.31 -3.24 -14.36
CA SER A 146 12.39 -3.06 -13.40
C SER A 146 11.85 -2.52 -12.08
N GLU A 147 12.44 -3.02 -10.99
CA GLU A 147 12.03 -2.73 -9.62
C GLU A 147 13.03 -1.76 -9.00
N THR A 148 12.52 -0.64 -8.47
CA THR A 148 13.33 0.35 -7.77
C THR A 148 12.72 0.67 -6.42
N VAL A 149 13.48 0.49 -5.35
CA VAL A 149 13.08 0.96 -4.01
C VAL A 149 13.29 2.46 -3.93
N LEU A 150 12.22 3.21 -3.69
CA LEU A 150 12.28 4.67 -3.56
C LEU A 150 12.59 5.12 -2.15
N LYS A 151 11.83 4.57 -1.19
CA LYS A 151 11.79 5.06 0.18
C LYS A 151 11.40 3.92 1.09
N ARG A 152 12.02 3.89 2.26
CA ARG A 152 11.59 3.10 3.41
C ARG A 152 11.10 4.08 4.46
N CYS A 153 9.83 3.99 4.85
CA CYS A 153 9.27 4.78 5.93
C CYS A 153 9.15 3.92 7.19
N GLY A 154 9.60 4.42 8.33
CA GLY A 154 9.23 3.84 9.62
C GLY A 154 7.74 4.00 9.88
N VAL A 155 7.16 3.12 10.71
CA VAL A 155 5.73 3.19 11.08
C VAL A 155 5.35 4.56 11.67
N ASP A 156 6.26 5.15 12.47
CA ASP A 156 6.02 6.46 13.08
C ASP A 156 6.10 7.63 12.09
N GLU A 157 6.80 7.49 10.96
CA GLU A 157 7.01 8.55 9.98
C GLU A 157 5.87 8.65 8.95
N ASP A 158 5.24 7.53 8.64
CA ASP A 158 4.14 7.42 7.66
C ASP A 158 2.89 8.22 8.06
N ILE A 159 2.68 8.45 9.37
CA ILE A 159 1.55 9.21 9.92
C ILE A 159 1.69 10.71 9.63
N PHE A 160 2.92 11.20 9.38
CA PHE A 160 3.21 12.63 9.27
C PHE A 160 3.20 13.18 7.83
N ASP A 161 3.36 12.35 6.79
CA ASP A 161 3.52 12.83 5.41
C ASP A 161 2.24 13.43 4.81
N ASP A 162 1.05 13.01 5.27
CA ASP A 162 -0.24 13.57 4.80
C ASP A 162 -0.67 14.84 5.56
N GLN A 163 0.07 15.26 6.59
CA GLN A 163 -0.11 16.58 7.20
C GLN A 163 0.96 17.52 6.64
N LEU A 164 0.63 18.22 5.55
CA LEU A 164 1.25 19.51 5.21
C LEU A 164 1.03 20.52 6.35
N ARG A 165 1.78 20.36 7.44
CA ARG A 165 1.93 21.40 8.46
C ARG A 165 2.81 22.45 7.83
N PHE A 166 2.18 23.43 7.17
CA PHE A 166 2.78 24.75 7.00
C PHE A 166 3.29 25.17 8.38
N LYS A 167 4.61 25.06 8.59
CA LYS A 167 5.27 25.64 9.76
C LYS A 167 5.17 27.15 9.56
N LEU A 168 4.01 27.73 9.89
CA LEU A 168 3.89 29.15 10.16
C LEU A 168 4.81 29.39 11.34
N VAL A 169 6.03 29.85 11.04
CA VAL A 169 6.94 30.40 12.02
C VAL A 169 6.19 31.55 12.68
N ARG A 170 5.60 31.29 13.85
CA ARG A 170 5.01 32.33 14.69
C ARG A 170 6.15 33.26 15.09
N ARG A 171 6.35 34.33 14.31
CA ARG A 171 7.17 35.47 14.73
C ARG A 171 6.53 36.02 16.00
N ARG A 172 7.10 35.69 17.15
CA ARG A 172 6.81 36.35 18.43
C ARG A 172 7.16 37.83 18.29
N GLY A 173 6.17 38.65 17.97
CA GLY A 173 6.28 40.09 18.11
C GLY A 173 6.37 40.44 19.59
N LYS A 174 7.57 40.81 20.06
CA LYS A 174 7.74 41.61 21.27
C LYS A 174 6.96 42.91 21.08
N LYS A 175 5.90 43.14 21.84
CA LYS A 175 5.40 44.49 22.11
C LYS A 175 5.92 44.90 23.48
N ALA A 176 6.79 45.89 23.45
CA ALA A 176 7.44 46.49 24.59
C ALA A 176 6.44 47.16 25.52
N SER A 177 6.77 47.13 26.81
CA SER A 177 6.23 47.93 27.89
C SER A 177 6.17 49.42 27.54
N ALA A 178 5.00 50.02 27.67
CA ALA A 178 4.87 51.44 27.96
C ALA A 178 4.20 51.52 29.34
N ALA A 179 5.02 51.79 30.36
CA ALA A 179 4.56 52.12 31.69
C ALA A 179 3.95 53.53 31.66
N GLU A 180 2.82 53.67 32.35
CA GLU A 180 2.11 54.92 32.61
C GLU A 180 3.01 55.90 33.36
N ASP A 181 3.27 57.07 32.76
CA ASP A 181 3.63 58.28 33.49
C ASP A 181 2.33 58.91 34.03
N ALA A 182 2.14 58.84 35.35
CA ALA A 182 1.17 59.67 36.07
C ALA A 182 1.91 60.87 36.69
N PRO A 183 1.36 62.10 36.63
CA PRO A 183 2.01 63.29 37.14
C PRO A 183 1.74 63.46 38.64
N LEU A 184 2.75 63.90 39.39
CA LEU A 184 2.55 64.57 40.67
C LEU A 184 3.30 65.90 40.67
N SER A 185 2.53 66.92 40.99
CA SER A 185 2.82 68.35 41.05
C SER A 185 3.50 68.77 42.36
N GLU A 186 4.16 69.94 42.26
CA GLU A 186 4.73 70.84 43.30
C GLU A 186 6.09 70.48 43.92
#